data_AF-A0A3N5RB68-F1
#
_entry.id   AF-A0A3N5RB68-F1
#
_cell.length_a   1.000
_cell.length_b   1.000
_cell.length_c   1.000
_cell.angle_alpha   90.00
_cell.angle_beta   90.00
_cell.angle_gamma   90.00
#
_symmetry.space_group_name_H-M   'P 1'
#
loop_
_entity.id
_entity.type
_entity.pdbx_description
1 polymer ?
#
loop_
_entity_poly.entity_id
_entity_poly.type
_entity_poly.pdbx_seq_one_letter_code
_entity_poly.pdbx_strand_id
1 'polypeptide(L)'
;MDAFDYVETRPAPPPKDVSGLIWNILTVVVLLLVLLVAGVFLLIFMNPNVGLNPFPPDKAPFPLFAVNPTATNTPLISLPPTWTPAPTEEPSPTPTLKPTLTPWPSPTPFAMPEDTPTPGGMSFIVLQGSPKASPNIFHMDRGCNWSGVYGQVRDLSGRPLSGMIVHLGGMMGDKSFDGQATVTGLVSYNGETGFEFELGDEPVASTGRMWVQLVDISEKIPLSDKVYFDTFDDCDKNMIVVY
;
A
#
# COMPACT_ATOMS: atom_id res chain seq x y z
N MET A 1 -23.18 -104.78 -15.41
CA MET A 1 -22.18 -103.71 -15.16
C MET A 1 -22.67 -102.53 -15.97
N ASP A 2 -23.46 -101.67 -15.35
CA ASP A 2 -24.07 -100.52 -16.04
C ASP A 2 -23.05 -99.40 -16.13
N ALA A 3 -22.80 -98.92 -17.35
CA ALA A 3 -21.92 -97.80 -17.62
C ALA A 3 -22.67 -96.51 -17.29
N PHE A 4 -22.19 -95.77 -16.29
CA PHE A 4 -22.69 -94.44 -15.98
C PHE A 4 -22.10 -93.44 -16.98
N ASP A 5 -22.94 -92.92 -17.88
CA ASP A 5 -22.60 -91.78 -18.73
C ASP A 5 -22.54 -90.51 -17.87
N TYR A 6 -21.33 -89.97 -17.71
CA TYR A 6 -21.11 -88.67 -17.09
C TYR A 6 -21.47 -87.58 -18.11
N VAL A 7 -22.66 -86.98 -17.96
CA VAL A 7 -23.01 -85.77 -18.69
C VAL A 7 -22.30 -84.60 -18.04
N GLU A 8 -21.19 -84.17 -18.65
CA GLU A 8 -20.44 -82.99 -18.25
C GLU A 8 -21.30 -81.74 -18.51
N THR A 9 -21.99 -81.28 -17.47
CA THR A 9 -22.78 -80.05 -17.52
C THR A 9 -21.82 -78.87 -17.54
N ARG A 10 -21.67 -78.25 -18.72
CA ARG A 10 -20.86 -77.02 -18.86
C ARG A 10 -21.39 -75.97 -17.88
N PRO A 11 -20.54 -75.38 -17.03
CA PRO A 11 -20.98 -74.35 -16.09
C PRO A 11 -21.60 -73.17 -16.86
N ALA A 12 -22.70 -72.63 -16.35
CA ALA A 12 -23.36 -71.47 -16.93
C ALA A 12 -22.38 -70.29 -16.99
N PRO A 13 -22.41 -69.47 -18.07
CA PRO A 13 -21.54 -68.32 -18.18
C PRO A 13 -21.78 -67.36 -17.01
N PRO A 14 -20.72 -66.76 -16.44
CA PRO A 14 -20.84 -65.86 -15.31
C PRO A 14 -21.72 -64.65 -15.69
N PRO A 15 -22.51 -64.12 -14.73
CA PRO A 15 -23.32 -62.94 -14.98
C PRO A 15 -22.43 -61.76 -15.37
N LYS A 16 -22.90 -60.94 -16.31
CA LYS A 16 -22.17 -59.75 -16.77
C LYS A 16 -21.99 -58.78 -15.60
N ASP A 17 -20.76 -58.41 -15.29
CA ASP A 17 -20.45 -57.43 -14.25
C ASP A 17 -20.71 -56.00 -14.75
N VAL A 18 -21.98 -55.62 -14.74
CA VAL A 18 -22.45 -54.30 -15.18
C VAL A 18 -21.92 -53.20 -14.25
N SER A 19 -21.70 -53.49 -12.96
CA SER A 19 -21.20 -52.52 -12.00
C SER A 19 -19.75 -52.15 -12.28
N GLY A 20 -18.89 -53.14 -12.52
CA GLY A 20 -17.50 -52.92 -12.91
C GLY A 20 -17.38 -52.11 -14.21
N LEU A 21 -18.26 -52.37 -15.18
CA LEU A 21 -18.31 -51.60 -16.43
C LEU A 21 -18.64 -50.12 -16.18
N ILE A 22 -19.62 -49.83 -15.31
CA ILE A 22 -20.01 -48.45 -14.96
C ILE A 22 -18.85 -47.71 -14.29
N TRP A 23 -18.16 -48.35 -13.34
CA TRP A 23 -17.02 -47.75 -12.65
C TRP A 23 -15.84 -47.50 -13.58
N ASN A 24 -15.57 -48.41 -14.51
CA ASN A 24 -14.52 -48.22 -15.52
C ASN A 24 -14.85 -47.03 -16.45
N ILE A 25 -16.10 -46.91 -16.91
CA ILE A 25 -16.54 -45.77 -17.71
C ILE A 25 -16.41 -44.46 -16.93
N LEU A 26 -16.88 -44.44 -15.67
CA LEU A 26 -16.78 -43.25 -14.82
C LEU A 26 -15.32 -42.83 -14.61
N THR A 27 -14.43 -43.80 -14.40
CA THR A 27 -12.99 -43.53 -14.22
C THR A 27 -12.38 -42.89 -15.48
N VAL A 28 -12.72 -43.41 -16.66
CA VAL A 28 -12.26 -42.82 -17.93
C VAL A 28 -12.79 -41.39 -18.10
N VAL A 29 -14.05 -41.14 -17.77
CA VAL A 29 -14.65 -39.78 -17.84
C VAL A 29 -13.92 -38.81 -16.90
N VAL A 30 -13.64 -39.23 -15.65
CA VAL A 30 -12.91 -38.39 -14.69
C VAL A 30 -11.49 -38.09 -15.18
N LEU A 31 -10.78 -39.07 -15.72
CA LEU A 31 -9.43 -38.86 -16.27
C LEU A 31 -9.44 -37.88 -17.45
N LEU A 32 -10.43 -37.96 -18.33
CA LEU A 32 -10.59 -37.01 -19.43
C LEU A 32 -10.89 -35.59 -18.92
N LEU A 33 -11.72 -35.45 -17.88
CA LEU A 33 -12.00 -34.15 -17.27
C LEU A 33 -10.75 -33.54 -16.62
N VAL A 34 -9.93 -34.34 -15.94
CA VAL A 34 -8.66 -33.88 -15.35
C VAL A 34 -7.71 -33.38 -16.45
N LEU A 35 -7.59 -34.13 -17.55
CA LEU A 35 -6.76 -33.71 -18.70
C LEU A 35 -7.28 -32.42 -19.34
N LEU A 36 -8.60 -32.25 -19.44
CA LEU A 36 -9.21 -31.03 -19.95
C LEU A 36 -8.89 -29.84 -19.05
N VAL A 37 -9.08 -29.99 -17.74
CA VAL A 37 -8.75 -28.94 -16.75
C VAL A 37 -7.27 -28.56 -16.83
N ALA A 38 -6.37 -29.55 -16.84
CA ALA A 38 -4.94 -29.30 -16.98
C ALA A 38 -4.59 -28.58 -18.29
N GLY A 39 -5.24 -28.93 -19.40
CA GLY A 39 -5.11 -28.25 -20.68
C GLY A 39 -5.55 -26.79 -20.63
N VAL A 40 -6.66 -26.48 -19.94
CA VAL A 40 -7.12 -25.10 -19.72
C VAL A 40 -6.10 -24.30 -18.91
N PHE A 41 -5.57 -24.87 -17.83
CA PHE A 41 -4.52 -24.21 -17.03
C PHE A 41 -3.25 -23.95 -17.84
N LEU A 42 -2.80 -24.92 -18.65
CA LEU A 42 -1.63 -24.76 -19.50
C LEU A 42 -1.83 -23.67 -20.57
N LEU A 43 -3.03 -23.57 -21.13
CA LEU A 43 -3.40 -22.52 -22.08
C LEU A 43 -3.38 -21.14 -21.42
N ILE A 44 -3.94 -21.00 -20.22
CA ILE A 44 -3.88 -19.76 -19.42
C ILE A 44 -2.43 -19.39 -19.09
N PHE A 45 -1.60 -20.37 -18.73
CA PHE A 45 -0.19 -20.14 -18.40
C PHE A 45 0.62 -19.65 -19.61
N MET A 46 0.39 -20.21 -20.80
CA MET A 46 1.07 -19.79 -22.03
C MET A 46 0.56 -18.44 -22.56
N ASN A 47 -0.72 -18.14 -22.40
CA ASN A 47 -1.31 -16.86 -22.77
C ASN A 47 -2.32 -16.40 -21.72
N PRO A 48 -1.90 -15.57 -20.75
CA PRO A 48 -2.75 -15.14 -19.65
C PRO A 48 -3.88 -14.20 -20.09
N ASN A 49 -3.87 -13.70 -21.33
CA ASN A 49 -4.89 -12.80 -21.86
C ASN A 49 -6.04 -13.53 -22.58
N VAL A 50 -6.07 -14.87 -22.56
CA VAL A 50 -7.20 -15.63 -23.11
C VAL A 50 -8.48 -15.41 -22.31
N GLY A 51 -9.63 -15.32 -22.99
CA GLY A 51 -10.92 -15.06 -22.33
C GLY A 51 -11.41 -16.16 -21.38
N LEU A 52 -10.74 -17.33 -21.37
CA LEU A 52 -10.96 -18.41 -20.41
C LEU A 52 -10.26 -18.16 -19.06
N ASN A 53 -9.32 -17.21 -18.99
CA ASN A 53 -8.67 -16.85 -17.74
C ASN A 53 -9.65 -15.96 -16.92
N PRO A 54 -10.11 -16.40 -15.73
CA PRO A 54 -10.96 -15.57 -14.86
C PRO A 54 -10.19 -14.40 -14.24
N PHE A 55 -8.86 -14.41 -14.29
CA PHE A 55 -7.97 -13.35 -13.80
C PHE A 55 -7.01 -12.90 -14.91
N PRO A 56 -7.52 -12.33 -16.03
CA PRO A 56 -6.63 -11.78 -17.05
C PRO A 56 -5.83 -10.63 -16.43
N PRO A 57 -4.53 -10.50 -16.72
CA PRO A 57 -3.75 -9.35 -16.28
C PRO A 57 -4.46 -8.07 -16.72
N ASP A 58 -4.53 -7.08 -15.83
CA ASP A 58 -5.02 -5.77 -16.22
C ASP A 58 -4.22 -5.30 -17.44
N LYS A 59 -4.92 -4.90 -18.49
CA LYS A 59 -4.32 -4.12 -19.56
C LYS A 59 -4.02 -2.76 -18.97
N ALA A 60 -2.98 -2.66 -18.14
CA ALA A 60 -2.45 -1.38 -17.75
C ALA A 60 -2.15 -0.65 -19.05
N PRO A 61 -2.79 0.50 -19.35
CA PRO A 61 -2.19 1.39 -20.29
C PRO A 61 -0.88 1.79 -19.63
N PHE A 62 0.23 1.31 -20.16
CA PHE A 62 1.50 1.96 -19.94
C PHE A 62 1.48 3.24 -20.78
N PRO A 63 1.28 4.46 -20.25
CA PRO A 63 1.86 5.62 -20.89
C PRO A 63 3.35 5.61 -20.54
N LEU A 64 4.12 4.82 -21.28
CA LEU A 64 5.55 5.09 -21.44
C LEU A 64 5.64 6.41 -22.23
N PHE A 65 5.76 7.50 -21.49
CA PHE A 65 6.21 8.83 -21.93
C PHE A 65 5.65 9.35 -23.26
N ALA A 66 4.56 10.11 -23.18
CA ALA A 66 4.28 11.16 -24.16
C ALA A 66 3.66 12.37 -23.46
N VAL A 67 4.51 13.39 -23.30
CA VAL A 67 4.21 14.82 -23.09
C VAL A 67 3.60 15.25 -21.74
N ASN A 68 4.30 16.13 -21.03
CA ASN A 68 3.84 16.88 -19.86
C ASN A 68 2.38 17.34 -19.99
N PRO A 69 1.48 17.01 -19.05
CA PRO A 69 0.41 17.91 -18.73
C PRO A 69 1.03 19.07 -17.94
N THR A 70 1.34 20.16 -18.63
CA THR A 70 1.44 21.46 -17.98
C THR A 70 0.11 21.67 -17.29
N ALA A 71 0.08 21.52 -15.96
CA ALA A 71 -1.02 22.03 -15.16
C ALA A 71 -0.92 23.55 -15.17
N THR A 72 -1.29 24.17 -16.30
CA THR A 72 -1.75 25.55 -16.27
C THR A 72 -3.09 25.47 -15.55
N ASN A 73 -3.10 25.89 -14.30
CA ASN A 73 -4.32 26.22 -13.58
C ASN A 73 -4.97 27.39 -14.32
N THR A 74 -5.68 27.11 -15.41
CA THR A 74 -6.61 28.06 -16.01
C THR A 74 -7.91 27.90 -15.23
N PRO A 75 -8.26 28.83 -14.32
CA PRO A 75 -9.56 28.78 -13.67
C PRO A 75 -10.65 28.83 -14.75
N LEU A 76 -11.54 27.84 -14.75
CA LEU A 76 -12.74 27.76 -15.59
C LEU A 76 -13.83 28.75 -15.12
N ILE A 77 -13.43 29.87 -14.51
CA ILE A 77 -14.32 30.95 -14.14
C ILE A 77 -14.28 31.96 -15.28
N SER A 78 -15.26 31.86 -16.17
CA SER A 78 -15.66 33.02 -16.96
C SER A 78 -16.38 33.97 -16.01
N LEU A 79 -15.70 35.05 -15.61
CA LEU A 79 -16.38 36.18 -14.99
C LEU A 79 -17.42 36.72 -16.00
N PRO A 80 -18.64 37.06 -15.58
CA PRO A 80 -19.56 37.80 -16.43
C PRO A 80 -18.92 39.14 -16.84
N PRO A 81 -19.30 39.75 -17.97
CA PRO A 81 -18.83 41.09 -18.32
C PRO A 81 -19.16 42.04 -17.18
N THR A 82 -18.14 42.50 -16.46
CA THR A 82 -18.30 43.46 -15.38
C THR A 82 -18.76 44.78 -15.98
N TRP A 83 -19.90 45.25 -15.48
CA TRP A 83 -20.53 46.51 -15.83
C TRP A 83 -19.55 47.68 -15.76
N THR A 84 -19.53 48.50 -16.82
CA THR A 84 -18.95 49.84 -16.79
C THR A 84 -19.58 50.62 -15.64
N PRO A 85 -18.80 51.16 -14.68
CA PRO A 85 -19.37 52.01 -13.65
C PRO A 85 -19.95 53.26 -14.33
N ALA A 86 -21.25 53.50 -14.13
CA ALA A 86 -21.83 54.81 -14.38
C ALA A 86 -21.20 55.84 -13.42
N PRO A 87 -21.01 57.11 -13.83
CA PRO A 87 -20.46 58.14 -12.97
C PRO A 87 -21.33 58.23 -11.70
N THR A 88 -20.69 57.97 -10.56
CA THR A 88 -21.29 58.07 -9.23
C THR A 88 -21.36 59.55 -8.84
N GLU A 89 -22.54 60.03 -8.46
CA GLU A 89 -22.70 61.38 -7.93
C GLU A 89 -21.89 61.55 -6.63
N GLU A 90 -21.25 62.72 -6.50
CA GLU A 90 -20.37 63.06 -5.40
C GLU A 90 -21.14 63.07 -4.04
N PRO A 91 -20.63 62.43 -2.98
CA PRO A 91 -21.33 62.36 -1.71
C PRO A 91 -21.36 63.75 -1.03
N SER A 92 -22.56 64.16 -0.61
CA SER A 92 -22.78 65.35 0.20
C SER A 92 -22.16 65.18 1.60
N PRO A 93 -21.47 66.21 2.16
CA PRO A 93 -20.82 66.10 3.47
C PRO A 93 -21.88 65.94 4.58
N THR A 94 -21.88 64.76 5.21
CA THR A 94 -22.68 64.47 6.41
C THR A 94 -21.83 64.80 7.66
N PRO A 95 -22.40 65.44 8.70
CA PRO A 95 -21.63 65.77 9.91
C PRO A 95 -21.20 64.50 10.66
N THR A 96 -19.88 64.29 10.75
CA THR A 96 -19.26 63.18 11.49
C THR A 96 -19.34 63.42 13.00
N LEU A 97 -19.92 62.47 13.74
CA LEU A 97 -19.97 62.53 15.21
C LEU A 97 -18.57 62.37 15.82
N LYS A 98 -18.30 63.13 16.88
CA LYS A 98 -17.02 63.11 17.61
C LYS A 98 -16.83 61.76 18.34
N PRO A 99 -15.63 61.17 18.33
CA PRO A 99 -15.37 59.90 19.01
C PRO A 99 -15.62 60.00 20.51
N THR A 100 -16.36 59.04 21.04
CA THR A 100 -16.58 58.86 22.48
C THR A 100 -15.45 58.00 23.04
N LEU A 101 -14.86 58.40 24.17
CA LEU A 101 -13.75 57.69 24.81
C LEU A 101 -14.19 56.30 25.26
N THR A 102 -13.58 55.27 24.68
CA THR A 102 -13.75 53.87 25.09
C THR A 102 -12.96 53.61 26.38
N PRO A 103 -13.54 52.99 27.42
CA PRO A 103 -12.81 52.63 28.63
C PRO A 103 -11.74 51.57 28.34
N TRP A 104 -10.64 51.61 29.10
CA TRP A 104 -9.53 50.68 28.98
C TRP A 104 -9.94 49.25 29.39
N PRO A 105 -9.50 48.20 28.67
CA PRO A 105 -9.76 46.83 29.07
C PRO A 105 -8.99 46.49 30.35
N SER A 106 -9.70 45.94 31.33
CA SER A 106 -9.12 45.34 32.54
C SER A 106 -8.59 43.94 32.21
N PRO A 107 -7.41 43.52 32.71
CA PRO A 107 -6.91 42.17 32.50
C PRO A 107 -7.78 41.15 33.24
N THR A 108 -8.51 40.33 32.48
CA THR A 108 -9.19 39.14 32.99
C THR A 108 -8.14 38.01 33.07
N PRO A 109 -8.00 37.30 34.20
CA PRO A 109 -7.10 36.15 34.27
C PRO A 109 -7.58 35.06 33.30
N PHE A 110 -6.81 34.84 32.24
CA PHE A 110 -7.03 33.78 31.27
C PHE A 110 -6.39 32.49 31.80
N ALA A 111 -7.20 31.57 32.28
CA ALA A 111 -6.78 30.18 32.46
C ALA A 111 -6.80 29.52 31.07
N MET A 112 -5.62 29.16 30.57
CA MET A 112 -5.50 28.42 29.32
C MET A 112 -6.11 27.03 29.54
N PRO A 113 -7.11 26.61 28.74
CA PRO A 113 -7.57 25.23 28.81
C PRO A 113 -6.40 24.30 28.48
N GLU A 114 -6.16 23.35 29.37
CA GLU A 114 -5.26 22.23 29.14
C GLU A 114 -5.71 21.50 27.88
N ASP A 115 -4.78 21.29 26.94
CA ASP A 115 -5.03 20.71 25.61
C ASP A 115 -5.78 19.39 25.75
N THR A 116 -7.09 19.44 25.52
CA THR A 116 -7.89 18.24 25.33
C THR A 116 -7.57 17.75 23.91
N PRO A 117 -7.12 16.50 23.71
CA PRO A 117 -6.76 16.02 22.37
C PRO A 117 -7.99 16.04 21.47
N THR A 118 -7.97 16.92 20.46
CA THR A 118 -8.97 16.97 19.41
C THR A 118 -9.01 15.61 18.70
N PRO A 119 -10.16 14.91 18.63
CA PRO A 119 -10.31 13.70 17.84
C PRO A 119 -10.35 14.08 16.36
N GLY A 120 -9.16 14.26 15.78
CA GLY A 120 -8.94 14.59 14.37
C GLY A 120 -7.51 14.27 13.91
N GLY A 121 -6.78 13.46 14.67
CA GLY A 121 -5.47 12.94 14.30
C GLY A 121 -5.58 11.74 13.37
N MET A 122 -4.52 11.48 12.62
CA MET A 122 -4.41 10.25 11.83
C MET A 122 -4.44 8.99 12.71
N SER A 123 -4.83 7.86 12.14
CA SER A 123 -5.07 6.61 12.88
C SER A 123 -3.80 6.00 13.48
N PHE A 124 -2.64 6.37 12.94
CA PHE A 124 -1.33 5.96 13.44
C PHE A 124 -0.47 7.18 13.76
N ILE A 125 0.29 7.04 14.83
CA ILE A 125 1.27 8.02 15.30
C ILE A 125 2.63 7.36 15.40
N VAL A 126 3.68 8.16 15.27
CA VAL A 126 5.07 7.71 15.48
C VAL A 126 5.30 7.49 16.97
N LEU A 127 5.96 6.40 17.31
CA LEU A 127 6.34 6.12 18.68
C LEU A 127 7.40 7.11 19.18
N GLN A 128 7.26 7.57 20.42
CA GLN A 128 8.22 8.50 21.02
C GLN A 128 9.64 7.93 20.98
N GLY A 129 10.58 8.71 20.44
CA GLY A 129 11.98 8.30 20.25
C GLY A 129 12.31 7.76 18.87
N SER A 130 11.33 7.66 17.97
CA SER A 130 11.50 7.42 16.53
C SER A 130 11.28 8.70 15.72
N PRO A 131 11.91 8.85 14.54
CA PRO A 131 12.94 7.99 13.94
C PRO A 131 14.27 8.02 14.71
N LYS A 132 15.01 6.91 14.66
CA LYS A 132 16.34 6.78 15.28
C LYS A 132 17.35 6.16 14.32
N ALA A 133 18.54 6.74 14.24
CA ALA A 133 19.66 6.11 13.54
C ALA A 133 20.34 5.04 14.42
N SER A 134 20.74 3.95 13.78
CA SER A 134 21.38 2.79 14.39
C SER A 134 22.39 2.19 13.39
N PRO A 135 23.37 1.40 13.87
CA PRO A 135 24.13 0.54 12.98
C PRO A 135 23.22 -0.48 12.29
N ASN A 136 23.58 -0.88 11.08
CA ASN A 136 22.97 -1.96 10.34
C ASN A 136 23.21 -3.31 11.05
N ILE A 137 22.19 -3.77 11.78
CA ILE A 137 22.18 -5.06 12.48
C ILE A 137 21.45 -6.17 11.72
N PHE A 138 20.86 -5.86 10.56
CA PHE A 138 20.04 -6.81 9.80
C PHE A 138 20.73 -7.35 8.55
N HIS A 139 21.59 -6.55 7.92
CA HIS A 139 22.44 -6.90 6.77
C HIS A 139 23.93 -6.84 7.16
N MET A 140 24.31 -7.54 8.23
CA MET A 140 25.68 -7.52 8.77
C MET A 140 26.73 -8.01 7.77
N ASP A 141 26.33 -8.86 6.83
CA ASP A 141 27.14 -9.37 5.73
C ASP A 141 27.55 -8.27 4.74
N ARG A 142 26.69 -7.24 4.55
CA ARG A 142 27.00 -6.06 3.73
C ARG A 142 27.71 -4.95 4.51
N GLY A 143 27.56 -4.95 5.83
CA GLY A 143 28.24 -3.99 6.71
C GLY A 143 27.93 -2.54 6.33
N CYS A 144 28.97 -1.76 6.04
CA CYS A 144 28.83 -0.36 5.61
C CYS A 144 28.47 -0.22 4.12
N ASN A 145 28.54 -1.28 3.32
CA ASN A 145 28.10 -1.24 1.91
C ASN A 145 26.58 -1.37 1.78
N TRP A 146 25.84 -0.77 2.70
CA TRP A 146 24.40 -0.81 2.77
C TRP A 146 23.88 0.35 3.61
N SER A 147 22.79 0.96 3.18
CA SER A 147 21.98 1.86 3.99
C SER A 147 20.49 1.65 3.77
N GLY A 148 19.68 1.88 4.79
CA GLY A 148 18.26 1.56 4.71
C GLY A 148 17.39 2.17 5.80
N VAL A 149 16.08 2.01 5.61
CA VAL A 149 15.05 2.31 6.59
C VAL A 149 14.38 1.01 6.98
N TYR A 150 14.34 0.71 8.27
CA TYR A 150 13.55 -0.37 8.83
C TYR A 150 12.47 0.19 9.74
N GLY A 151 11.33 -0.47 9.81
CA GLY A 151 10.34 -0.11 10.81
C GLY A 151 9.28 -1.15 11.04
N GLN A 152 8.43 -0.88 12.01
CA GLN A 152 7.29 -1.72 12.33
C GLN A 152 6.09 -0.85 12.61
N VAL A 153 4.91 -1.38 12.34
CA VAL A 153 3.66 -0.73 12.74
C VAL A 153 2.98 -1.65 13.74
N ARG A 154 2.50 -1.09 14.86
CA ARG A 154 1.90 -1.85 15.94
C ARG A 154 0.50 -1.35 16.27
N ASP A 155 -0.34 -2.26 16.74
CA ASP A 155 -1.64 -1.89 17.31
C ASP A 155 -1.48 -1.31 18.73
N LEU A 156 -2.58 -0.83 19.31
CA LEU A 156 -2.61 -0.31 20.69
C LEU A 156 -2.24 -1.36 21.76
N SER A 157 -2.22 -2.64 21.42
CA SER A 157 -1.78 -3.73 22.29
C SER A 157 -0.30 -4.09 22.09
N GLY A 158 0.43 -3.36 21.23
CA GLY A 158 1.83 -3.58 20.91
C GLY A 158 2.10 -4.71 19.91
N ARG A 159 1.06 -5.29 19.30
CA ARG A 159 1.22 -6.38 18.32
C ARG A 159 1.59 -5.82 16.95
N PRO A 160 2.56 -6.41 16.24
CA PRO A 160 2.92 -5.96 14.91
C PRO A 160 1.76 -6.20 13.93
N LEU A 161 1.51 -5.22 13.07
CA LEU A 161 0.49 -5.24 12.04
C LEU A 161 1.13 -5.43 10.67
N SER A 162 0.72 -6.48 9.98
CA SER A 162 1.16 -6.83 8.63
C SER A 162 0.09 -6.49 7.59
N GLY A 163 0.50 -6.30 6.34
CA GLY A 163 -0.40 -6.04 5.22
C GLY A 163 -0.76 -4.57 5.01
N MET A 164 -0.09 -3.64 5.70
CA MET A 164 -0.25 -2.20 5.46
C MET A 164 0.84 -1.69 4.53
N ILE A 165 0.55 -0.65 3.76
CA ILE A 165 1.48 -0.11 2.79
C ILE A 165 2.22 1.08 3.42
N VAL A 166 3.54 1.06 3.30
CA VAL A 166 4.41 2.19 3.69
C VAL A 166 4.97 2.79 2.42
N HIS A 167 4.81 4.10 2.25
CA HIS A 167 5.48 4.85 1.20
C HIS A 167 6.79 5.41 1.73
N LEU A 168 7.82 5.39 0.89
CA LEU A 168 9.04 6.14 1.05
C LEU A 168 9.04 7.27 0.01
N GLY A 169 9.54 8.43 0.40
CA GLY A 169 9.73 9.52 -0.54
C GLY A 169 10.81 10.48 -0.10
N GLY A 170 11.06 11.46 -0.96
CA GLY A 170 12.12 12.44 -0.74
C GLY A 170 13.39 12.22 -1.55
N MET A 171 14.46 12.86 -1.09
CA MET A 171 15.75 12.91 -1.79
C MET A 171 16.91 12.61 -0.85
N MET A 172 17.82 11.75 -1.32
CA MET A 172 19.12 11.50 -0.69
C MET A 172 20.21 11.75 -1.73
N GLY A 173 21.08 12.73 -1.47
CA GLY A 173 21.94 13.28 -2.53
C GLY A 173 21.08 13.78 -3.70
N ASP A 174 21.35 13.22 -4.88
CA ASP A 174 20.64 13.46 -6.15
C ASP A 174 19.61 12.35 -6.50
N LYS A 175 19.47 11.32 -5.65
CA LYS A 175 18.57 10.19 -5.86
C LYS A 175 17.21 10.48 -5.24
N SER A 176 16.15 10.43 -6.06
CA SER A 176 14.76 10.49 -5.61
C SER A 176 14.26 9.11 -5.20
N PHE A 177 13.46 9.08 -4.13
CA PHE A 177 12.75 7.90 -3.64
C PHE A 177 11.24 8.01 -3.79
N ASP A 178 10.74 9.05 -4.47
CA ASP A 178 9.30 9.26 -4.61
C ASP A 178 8.64 8.11 -5.39
N GLY A 179 7.50 7.64 -4.89
CA GLY A 179 6.75 6.53 -5.48
C GLY A 179 7.25 5.14 -5.07
N GLN A 180 8.22 5.04 -4.17
CA GLN A 180 8.58 3.76 -3.58
C GLN A 180 7.61 3.36 -2.48
N ALA A 181 7.22 2.09 -2.48
CA ALA A 181 6.32 1.52 -1.50
C ALA A 181 6.77 0.11 -1.12
N THR A 182 6.45 -0.28 0.10
CA THR A 182 6.63 -1.65 0.60
C THR A 182 5.45 -2.00 1.51
N VAL A 183 5.35 -3.27 1.89
CA VAL A 183 4.28 -3.76 2.76
C VAL A 183 4.84 -4.18 4.10
N THR A 184 4.17 -3.82 5.19
CA THR A 184 4.52 -4.32 6.52
C THR A 184 4.32 -5.83 6.56
N GLY A 185 5.27 -6.58 7.13
CA GLY A 185 5.21 -8.04 7.16
C GLY A 185 6.12 -8.76 6.18
N LEU A 186 6.76 -8.06 5.23
CA LEU A 186 7.64 -8.68 4.24
C LEU A 186 9.00 -9.09 4.80
N VAL A 187 9.45 -8.42 5.85
CA VAL A 187 10.68 -8.76 6.57
C VAL A 187 10.36 -9.18 8.00
N SER A 188 11.11 -10.16 8.52
CA SER A 188 11.01 -10.58 9.90
C SER A 188 12.38 -10.75 10.52
N TYR A 189 12.57 -10.11 11.68
CA TYR A 189 13.77 -10.23 12.49
C TYR A 189 13.35 -10.64 13.90
N ASN A 190 13.92 -11.73 14.42
CA ASN A 190 13.62 -12.26 15.75
C ASN A 190 12.10 -12.50 16.00
N GLY A 191 11.35 -12.87 14.97
CA GLY A 191 9.91 -13.11 15.05
C GLY A 191 9.04 -11.84 15.02
N GLU A 192 9.64 -10.66 15.01
CA GLU A 192 8.93 -9.41 14.78
C GLU A 192 8.90 -9.07 13.29
N THR A 193 7.72 -8.73 12.81
CA THR A 193 7.50 -8.40 11.40
C THR A 193 7.50 -6.90 11.18
N GLY A 194 8.13 -6.45 10.10
CA GLY A 194 8.29 -5.03 9.80
C GLY A 194 8.25 -4.73 8.31
N PHE A 195 8.63 -3.51 7.99
CA PHE A 195 8.90 -3.05 6.64
C PHE A 195 10.39 -2.67 6.52
N GLU A 196 10.90 -2.72 5.30
CA GLU A 196 12.28 -2.31 5.01
C GLU A 196 12.36 -1.65 3.64
N PHE A 197 13.20 -0.63 3.54
CA PHE A 197 13.64 0.00 2.31
C PHE A 197 15.16 0.01 2.26
N GLU A 198 15.71 -0.42 1.14
CA GLU A 198 17.13 -0.23 0.83
C GLU A 198 17.33 1.12 0.15
N LEU A 199 18.15 1.96 0.74
CA LEU A 199 18.46 3.30 0.24
C LEU A 199 19.64 3.24 -0.74
N GLY A 200 20.63 2.39 -0.49
CA GLY A 200 21.71 2.11 -1.43
C GLY A 200 22.85 1.30 -0.82
N ASP A 201 23.94 1.22 -1.57
CA ASP A 201 25.13 0.40 -1.26
C ASP A 201 26.17 1.15 -0.41
N GLU A 202 25.85 2.34 0.10
CA GLU A 202 26.68 3.11 1.05
C GLU A 202 25.81 4.10 1.85
N PRO A 203 26.28 4.57 3.03
CA PRO A 203 25.57 5.58 3.81
C PRO A 203 25.79 6.96 3.20
N VAL A 204 24.70 7.70 2.98
CA VAL A 204 24.74 9.05 2.42
C VAL A 204 23.94 9.99 3.31
N ALA A 205 24.53 11.13 3.65
CA ALA A 205 23.87 12.13 4.49
C ALA A 205 22.74 12.85 3.73
N SER A 206 21.58 13.01 4.38
CA SER A 206 20.48 13.84 3.91
C SER A 206 19.65 14.33 5.10
N THR A 207 19.39 15.63 5.18
CA THR A 207 18.72 16.24 6.33
C THR A 207 17.32 16.74 5.96
N GLY A 208 16.28 16.24 6.65
CA GLY A 208 14.90 16.71 6.54
C GLY A 208 14.25 16.53 5.16
N ARG A 209 14.87 15.75 4.26
CA ARG A 209 14.40 15.55 2.88
C ARG A 209 13.77 14.19 2.65
N MET A 210 14.07 13.20 3.50
CA MET A 210 13.53 11.85 3.40
C MET A 210 12.34 11.70 4.33
N TRP A 211 11.33 10.91 3.93
CA TRP A 211 10.17 10.63 4.77
C TRP A 211 9.55 9.27 4.46
N VAL A 212 8.90 8.68 5.47
CA VAL A 212 7.97 7.55 5.30
C VAL A 212 6.55 7.94 5.68
N GLN A 213 5.56 7.29 5.08
CA GLN A 213 4.16 7.49 5.42
C GLN A 213 3.38 6.18 5.33
N LEU A 214 2.57 5.91 6.34
CA LEU A 214 1.65 4.79 6.32
C LEU A 214 0.39 5.18 5.54
N VAL A 215 -0.04 4.31 4.63
CA VAL A 215 -1.26 4.48 3.85
C VAL A 215 -2.11 3.21 3.91
N ASP A 216 -3.39 3.37 3.60
CA ASP A 216 -4.31 2.25 3.45
C ASP A 216 -3.91 1.34 2.28
N ILE A 217 -4.46 0.12 2.23
CA ILE A 217 -4.25 -0.85 1.14
C ILE A 217 -4.62 -0.33 -0.26
N SER A 218 -5.41 0.74 -0.32
CA SER A 218 -5.74 1.46 -1.57
C SER A 218 -4.72 2.52 -1.98
N GLU A 219 -3.67 2.75 -1.18
CA GLU A 219 -2.60 3.75 -1.31
C GLU A 219 -3.06 5.23 -1.31
N LYS A 220 -4.38 5.47 -1.25
CA LYS A 220 -4.97 6.80 -1.42
C LYS A 220 -5.24 7.53 -0.11
N ILE A 221 -5.38 6.80 0.99
CA ILE A 221 -5.76 7.36 2.28
C ILE A 221 -4.54 7.31 3.20
N PRO A 222 -3.98 8.46 3.60
CA PRO A 222 -2.91 8.49 4.59
C PRO A 222 -3.46 8.06 5.94
N LEU A 223 -2.76 7.11 6.56
CA LEU A 223 -3.06 6.59 7.90
C LEU A 223 -2.13 7.18 8.96
N SER A 224 -1.03 7.82 8.56
CA SER A 224 -0.11 8.57 9.43
C SER A 224 0.33 9.88 8.77
N ASP A 225 0.85 10.80 9.58
CA ASP A 225 1.66 11.92 9.08
C ASP A 225 2.88 11.40 8.32
N LYS A 226 3.46 12.27 7.48
CA LYS A 226 4.79 12.01 6.93
C LYS A 226 5.82 12.13 8.04
N VAL A 227 6.56 11.05 8.23
CA VAL A 227 7.62 10.95 9.23
C VAL A 227 8.92 11.27 8.55
N TYR A 228 9.39 12.51 8.70
CA TYR A 228 10.67 12.93 8.15
C TYR A 228 11.82 12.43 9.00
N PHE A 229 12.93 12.07 8.35
CA PHE A 229 14.14 11.60 9.02
C PHE A 229 15.39 12.06 8.28
N ASP A 230 16.49 12.04 9.03
CA ASP A 230 17.83 12.29 8.51
C ASP A 230 18.53 10.97 8.23
N THR A 231 19.36 10.95 7.20
CA THR A 231 20.34 9.90 6.92
C THR A 231 21.75 10.43 7.11
N PHE A 232 22.71 9.54 7.29
CA PHE A 232 24.08 9.86 7.69
C PHE A 232 25.09 9.19 6.76
N ASP A 233 26.24 9.83 6.59
CA ASP A 233 27.46 9.31 5.95
C ASP A 233 28.34 8.56 6.96
N ASP A 234 27.72 7.93 7.96
CA ASP A 234 28.35 7.25 9.09
C ASP A 234 27.88 5.78 9.12
N CYS A 235 28.84 4.85 9.07
CA CYS A 235 28.58 3.41 9.09
C CYS A 235 27.84 2.95 10.36
N ASP A 236 28.02 3.65 11.49
CA ASP A 236 27.32 3.34 12.74
C ASP A 236 25.89 3.92 12.77
N LYS A 237 25.46 4.58 11.69
CA LYS A 237 24.15 5.23 11.53
C LYS A 237 23.52 4.98 10.16
N ASN A 238 23.87 3.86 9.54
CA ASN A 238 23.41 3.50 8.20
C ASN A 238 22.03 2.81 8.18
N MET A 239 21.39 2.59 9.34
CA MET A 239 20.01 2.12 9.46
C MET A 239 19.15 3.16 10.19
N ILE A 240 18.08 3.63 9.54
CA ILE A 240 17.05 4.47 10.18
C ILE A 240 15.90 3.58 10.64
N VAL A 241 15.55 3.66 11.91
CA VAL A 241 14.50 2.86 12.54
C VAL A 241 13.28 3.71 12.85
N VAL A 242 12.11 3.29 12.36
CA VAL A 242 10.83 3.99 12.54
C VAL A 242 9.79 3.04 13.16
N TYR A 243 9.14 3.46 14.24
CA TYR A 243 8.13 2.69 14.96
C TYR A 243 6.84 3.49 15.15
#